data_AF-A0A1V4S8M0-F1
#
_entry.id   AF-A0A1V4S8M0-F1
#
_cell.length_a   1.000
_cell.length_b   1.000
_cell.length_c   1.000
_cell.angle_alpha   90.00
_cell.angle_beta   90.00
_cell.angle_gamma   90.00
#
_symmetry.space_group_name_H-M   'P 1'
#
loop_
_entity.id
_entity.type
_entity.pdbx_description
1 polymer ?
#
loop_
_entity_poly.entity_id
_entity_poly.type
_entity_poly.pdbx_seq_one_letter_code
_entity_poly.pdbx_strand_id
1 'polypeptide(L)'
;MSLSKKAQVFLLLFALVFITIPSCGQKKPPFIPKKEITLRVNALTNIWRNGEVILRGRFVNLKGQPVSKKDISDITGCKVYYAHYPIEDPPCEGCPLKFNNFREIKGNVVIKGNFHVKFPGIKQRGIYFFKVCLIDRNRAVGPPSNRTKLVLE
;
A
#
# COMPACT_ATOMS: atom_id res chain seq x y z
N MET A 1 16.61 12.24 -69.33
CA MET A 1 17.75 11.33 -69.06
C MET A 1 17.20 9.95 -68.71
N SER A 2 17.23 9.02 -69.67
CA SER A 2 16.70 7.66 -69.48
C SER A 2 17.73 6.83 -68.74
N LEU A 3 17.40 6.38 -67.51
CA LEU A 3 18.25 5.46 -66.77
C LEU A 3 18.29 4.12 -67.51
N SER A 4 19.50 3.59 -67.75
CA SER A 4 19.70 2.28 -68.35
C SER A 4 18.90 1.20 -67.59
N LYS A 5 18.24 0.28 -68.33
CA LYS A 5 17.46 -0.83 -67.74
C LYS A 5 18.24 -1.61 -66.68
N LYS A 6 19.57 -1.69 -66.81
CA LYS A 6 20.47 -2.32 -65.83
C LYS A 6 20.55 -1.53 -64.52
N ALA A 7 20.58 -0.20 -64.60
CA ALA A 7 20.57 0.68 -63.43
C ALA A 7 19.22 0.63 -62.69
N GLN A 8 18.11 0.49 -63.43
CA GLN A 8 16.78 0.36 -62.83
C GLN A 8 16.58 -0.98 -62.12
N VAL A 9 17.10 -2.08 -62.67
CA VAL A 9 17.12 -3.39 -61.99
C VAL A 9 18.02 -3.37 -60.75
N PHE A 10 19.18 -2.71 -60.83
CA PHE A 10 20.08 -2.60 -59.69
C PHE A 10 19.47 -1.79 -58.55
N LEU A 11 18.75 -0.71 -58.85
CA LEU A 11 18.09 0.14 -57.86
C LEU A 11 16.90 -0.58 -57.18
N LEU A 12 16.16 -1.40 -57.92
CA LEU A 12 15.10 -2.26 -57.38
C LEU A 12 15.66 -3.36 -56.45
N LEU A 13 16.78 -3.98 -56.81
CA LEU A 13 17.46 -4.96 -55.95
C LEU A 13 17.99 -4.31 -54.65
N PHE A 14 18.53 -3.10 -54.74
CA PHE A 14 19.02 -2.37 -53.56
C PHE A 14 17.87 -1.94 -52.62
N ALA A 15 16.72 -1.56 -53.18
CA ALA A 15 15.54 -1.21 -52.41
C ALA A 15 14.93 -2.42 -51.66
N LEU A 16 15.00 -3.63 -52.26
CA LEU A 16 14.48 -4.85 -51.63
C LEU A 16 15.29 -5.26 -50.38
N VAL A 17 16.61 -5.03 -50.40
CA VAL A 17 17.52 -5.34 -49.27
C VAL A 17 17.26 -4.44 -48.06
N PHE A 18 16.80 -3.20 -48.27
CA PHE A 18 16.47 -2.29 -47.17
C PHE A 18 15.14 -2.59 -46.46
N ILE A 19 14.27 -3.42 -47.05
CA ILE A 19 12.96 -3.77 -46.47
C ILE A 19 13.09 -4.94 -45.47
N THR A 20 14.21 -5.66 -45.44
CA THR A 20 14.40 -6.85 -44.60
C THR A 20 15.09 -6.58 -43.26
N ILE A 21 15.13 -5.35 -42.76
CA ILE A 21 15.71 -5.08 -41.44
C ILE A 21 14.81 -5.78 -40.39
N PRO A 22 15.32 -6.79 -39.66
CA PRO A 22 14.51 -7.51 -38.69
C PRO A 22 14.14 -6.54 -37.56
N SER A 23 12.85 -6.24 -37.43
CA SER A 23 12.28 -5.58 -36.26
C SER A 23 12.47 -6.50 -35.06
N CYS A 24 13.62 -6.37 -34.40
CA CYS A 24 13.93 -7.08 -33.17
C CYS A 24 13.10 -6.47 -32.05
N GLY A 25 11.89 -7.00 -31.84
CA GLY A 25 11.08 -6.66 -30.69
C GLY A 25 11.80 -7.13 -29.43
N GLN A 26 12.39 -6.20 -28.67
CA GLN A 26 12.95 -6.50 -27.35
C GLN A 26 11.81 -6.97 -26.44
N LYS A 27 11.72 -8.28 -26.20
CA LYS A 27 10.91 -8.82 -25.11
C LYS A 27 11.54 -8.31 -23.81
N LYS A 28 10.81 -7.46 -23.09
CA LYS A 28 11.22 -7.04 -21.75
C LYS A 28 11.46 -8.27 -20.89
N PRO A 29 12.46 -8.27 -20.00
CA PRO A 29 12.68 -9.37 -19.08
C PRO A 29 11.39 -9.66 -18.30
N PRO A 30 11.10 -10.94 -18.01
CA PRO A 30 9.89 -11.34 -17.32
C PRO A 30 9.75 -10.59 -15.99
N PHE A 31 8.59 -9.96 -15.77
CA PHE A 31 8.29 -9.27 -14.51
C PHE A 31 7.89 -10.31 -13.46
N ILE A 32 8.69 -10.45 -12.41
CA ILE A 32 8.32 -11.28 -11.26
C ILE A 32 7.36 -10.45 -10.38
N PRO A 33 6.11 -10.89 -10.17
CA PRO A 33 5.19 -10.20 -9.28
C PRO A 33 5.77 -10.12 -7.87
N LYS A 34 5.78 -8.91 -7.30
CA LYS A 34 6.16 -8.74 -5.89
C LYS A 34 5.10 -9.43 -5.04
N LYS A 35 5.53 -10.23 -4.06
CA LYS A 35 4.63 -10.90 -3.12
C LYS A 35 3.81 -9.84 -2.38
N GLU A 36 2.50 -9.83 -2.60
CA GLU A 36 1.59 -8.94 -1.91
C GLU A 36 1.32 -9.44 -0.50
N ILE A 37 1.17 -8.51 0.45
CA ILE A 37 0.76 -8.84 1.81
C ILE A 37 -0.74 -9.09 1.80
N THR A 38 -1.15 -10.33 2.08
CA THR A 38 -2.57 -10.71 2.17
C THR A 38 -3.13 -10.60 3.60
N LEU A 39 -2.38 -9.98 4.50
CA LEU A 39 -2.70 -9.84 5.92
C LEU A 39 -3.14 -8.41 6.24
N ARG A 40 -4.19 -8.28 7.06
CA ARG A 40 -4.67 -7.00 7.58
C ARG A 40 -5.06 -7.10 9.05
N VAL A 41 -5.25 -5.96 9.69
CA VAL A 41 -5.82 -5.87 11.04
C VAL A 41 -7.34 -5.77 10.92
N ASN A 42 -8.08 -6.51 11.75
CA ASN A 42 -9.53 -6.40 11.89
C ASN A 42 -9.92 -6.18 13.36
N ALA A 43 -11.15 -5.73 13.58
CA ALA A 43 -11.64 -5.29 14.87
C ALA A 43 -10.68 -4.29 15.54
N LEU A 44 -10.15 -3.35 14.75
CA LEU A 44 -9.28 -2.28 15.24
C LEU A 44 -10.06 -1.43 16.25
N THR A 45 -9.51 -1.31 17.45
CA THR A 45 -10.00 -0.45 18.53
C THR A 45 -8.87 0.46 19.00
N ASN A 46 -9.25 1.50 19.74
CA ASN A 46 -8.32 2.46 20.31
C ASN A 46 -8.66 2.72 21.78
N ILE A 47 -7.65 3.08 22.57
CA ILE A 47 -7.80 3.58 23.94
C ILE A 47 -6.81 4.73 24.12
N TRP A 48 -7.26 5.85 24.66
CA TRP A 48 -6.39 6.94 25.09
C TRP A 48 -5.87 6.68 26.51
N ARG A 49 -4.54 6.68 26.69
CA ARG A 49 -3.89 6.58 28.01
C ARG A 49 -2.61 7.40 28.02
N ASN A 50 -2.45 8.25 29.04
CA ASN A 50 -1.20 8.98 29.32
C ASN A 50 -0.62 9.75 28.13
N GLY A 51 -1.47 10.40 27.32
CA GLY A 51 -1.00 11.16 26.14
C GLY A 51 -0.72 10.31 24.89
N GLU A 52 -1.01 9.01 24.93
CA GLU A 52 -0.81 8.08 23.83
C GLU A 52 -2.14 7.42 23.41
N VAL A 53 -2.30 7.17 22.10
CA VAL A 53 -3.34 6.27 21.61
C VAL A 53 -2.77 4.86 21.54
N ILE A 54 -3.39 3.92 22.22
CA ILE A 54 -3.09 2.50 22.09
C ILE A 54 -4.06 1.92 21.07
N LEU A 55 -3.55 1.46 19.92
CA LEU A 55 -4.32 0.79 18.89
C LEU A 55 -4.18 -0.73 19.03
N ARG A 56 -5.30 -1.45 18.99
CA ARG A 56 -5.34 -2.92 19.15
C ARG A 56 -6.24 -3.56 18.11
N GLY A 57 -5.94 -4.80 17.74
CA GLY A 57 -6.79 -5.56 16.83
C GLY A 57 -6.31 -6.99 16.64
N ARG A 58 -6.97 -7.69 15.72
CA ARG A 58 -6.65 -9.09 15.37
C ARG A 58 -6.11 -9.16 13.96
N PHE A 59 -5.12 -10.02 13.74
CA PHE A 59 -4.63 -10.32 12.41
C PHE A 59 -5.61 -11.23 11.68
N VAL A 60 -5.95 -10.89 10.44
CA VAL A 60 -6.80 -11.70 9.57
C VAL A 60 -6.28 -11.68 8.14
N ASN A 61 -6.59 -12.72 7.38
CA ASN A 61 -6.36 -12.72 5.94
C ASN A 61 -7.39 -11.83 5.20
N LEU A 62 -7.29 -11.74 3.88
CA LEU A 62 -8.24 -10.98 3.04
C LEU A 62 -9.69 -11.44 3.19
N LYS A 63 -9.91 -12.73 3.47
CA LYS A 63 -11.23 -13.33 3.71
C LYS A 63 -11.75 -13.09 5.13
N GLY A 64 -10.99 -12.39 5.98
CA GLY A 64 -11.37 -12.12 7.37
C GLY A 64 -11.16 -13.29 8.33
N GLN A 65 -10.48 -14.34 7.90
CA GLN A 65 -10.23 -15.52 8.72
C GLN A 65 -9.00 -15.30 9.63
N PRO A 66 -8.98 -15.89 10.84
CA PRO A 66 -7.82 -15.89 11.71
C PRO A 66 -6.59 -16.46 11.00
N VAL A 67 -5.41 -15.99 11.39
CA VAL A 67 -4.13 -16.43 10.81
C VAL A 67 -3.24 -17.08 11.86
N SER A 68 -2.26 -17.85 11.39
CA SER A 68 -1.29 -18.52 12.24
C SER A 68 -0.15 -17.58 12.68
N LYS A 69 0.64 -18.02 13.65
CA LYS A 69 1.87 -17.32 14.06
C LYS A 69 2.89 -17.18 12.92
N LYS A 70 2.90 -18.14 11.97
CA LYS A 70 3.79 -18.11 10.81
C LYS A 70 3.40 -17.01 9.83
N ASP A 71 2.12 -16.70 9.71
CA ASP A 71 1.64 -15.66 8.80
C ASP A 71 2.00 -14.25 9.29
N ILE A 72 2.11 -14.08 10.61
CA ILE A 72 2.43 -12.79 11.24
C ILE A 72 3.93 -12.60 11.53
N SER A 73 4.77 -13.63 11.33
CA SER A 73 6.19 -13.56 11.65
C SER A 73 6.97 -12.63 10.73
N ASP A 74 6.47 -12.39 9.51
CA ASP A 74 7.10 -11.48 8.55
C ASP A 74 6.71 -10.02 8.77
N ILE A 75 5.83 -9.71 9.73
CA ILE A 75 5.38 -8.33 10.01
C ILE A 75 6.44 -7.59 10.84
N THR A 76 6.95 -6.50 10.28
CA THR A 76 8.03 -5.69 10.86
C THR A 76 7.59 -4.28 11.28
N GLY A 77 6.30 -3.98 11.13
CA GLY A 77 5.75 -2.68 11.51
C GLY A 77 4.37 -2.41 10.91
N CYS A 78 3.97 -1.15 10.92
CA CYS A 78 2.73 -0.69 10.31
C CYS A 78 2.79 0.79 9.89
N LYS A 79 1.91 1.18 8.98
CA LYS A 79 1.51 2.57 8.75
C LYS A 79 0.19 2.82 9.43
N VAL A 80 0.15 3.81 10.33
CA VAL A 80 -1.07 4.30 10.96
C VAL A 80 -1.50 5.56 10.24
N TYR A 81 -2.57 5.47 9.44
CA TYR A 81 -3.23 6.60 8.82
C TYR A 81 -4.21 7.22 9.80
N TYR A 82 -4.27 8.55 9.84
CA TYR A 82 -5.20 9.26 10.69
C TYR A 82 -5.80 10.50 10.01
N ALA A 83 -7.03 10.82 10.42
CA ALA A 83 -7.72 12.06 10.12
C ALA A 83 -8.14 12.71 11.43
N HIS A 84 -8.09 14.04 11.49
CA HIS A 84 -8.48 14.84 12.66
C HIS A 84 -9.49 15.88 12.21
N TYR A 85 -10.53 16.06 13.03
CA TYR A 85 -11.56 17.07 12.84
C TYR A 85 -11.80 17.78 14.18
N PRO A 86 -12.07 19.09 14.19
CA PRO A 86 -12.52 19.80 15.38
C PRO A 86 -13.79 19.17 15.97
N ILE A 87 -14.03 19.36 17.28
CA ILE A 87 -15.28 18.89 17.90
C ILE A 87 -16.47 19.71 17.39
N GLU A 88 -16.20 20.99 17.12
CA GLU A 88 -17.17 22.00 16.68
C GLU A 88 -17.57 21.83 15.21
N ASP A 89 -16.75 21.12 14.42
CA ASP A 89 -16.98 20.83 13.01
C ASP A 89 -16.72 19.34 12.72
N PRO A 90 -17.59 18.44 13.24
CA PRO A 90 -17.45 17.01 13.04
C PRO A 90 -17.80 16.64 11.59
N PRO A 91 -17.17 15.60 11.02
CA PRO A 91 -17.54 15.14 9.68
C PRO A 91 -18.97 14.58 9.70
N CYS A 92 -19.71 14.84 8.62
CA CYS A 92 -21.07 14.33 8.47
C CYS A 92 -21.12 12.78 8.49
N GLU A 93 -22.27 12.22 8.83
CA GLU A 93 -22.46 10.78 8.74
C GLU A 93 -22.38 10.31 7.29
N GLY A 94 -21.57 9.28 7.03
CA GLY A 94 -21.33 8.76 5.68
C GLY A 94 -20.37 9.58 4.82
N CYS A 95 -19.98 10.79 5.22
CA CYS A 95 -18.99 11.60 4.50
C CYS A 95 -17.65 10.83 4.35
N PRO A 96 -17.01 10.89 3.16
CA PRO A 96 -15.66 10.36 2.97
C PRO A 96 -14.66 11.04 3.91
N LEU A 97 -13.97 10.24 4.72
CA LEU A 97 -12.93 10.75 5.62
C LEU A 97 -11.61 10.90 4.86
N LYS A 98 -11.00 12.09 4.92
CA LYS A 98 -9.70 12.38 4.30
C LYS A 98 -8.54 11.96 5.21
N PHE A 99 -7.99 10.77 4.99
CA PHE A 99 -6.81 10.26 5.69
C PHE A 99 -5.51 10.84 5.11
N ASN A 100 -5.29 12.14 5.28
CA ASN A 100 -4.15 12.84 4.68
C ASN A 100 -2.84 12.65 5.45
N ASN A 101 -2.92 12.21 6.71
CA ASN A 101 -1.76 12.03 7.56
C ASN A 101 -1.51 10.56 7.84
N PHE A 102 -0.24 10.19 7.95
CA PHE A 102 0.16 8.88 8.44
C PHE A 102 1.46 8.95 9.25
N ARG A 103 1.67 7.94 10.10
CA ARG A 103 2.97 7.67 10.70
C ARG A 103 3.35 6.23 10.47
N GLU A 104 4.60 6.01 10.11
CA GLU A 104 5.18 4.67 10.06
C GLU A 104 5.75 4.31 11.42
N ILE A 105 5.37 3.15 11.94
CA ILE A 105 5.88 2.62 13.20
C ILE A 105 6.61 1.33 12.86
N LYS A 106 7.93 1.34 13.11
CA LYS A 106 8.83 0.21 12.88
C LYS A 106 8.98 -0.61 14.15
N GLY A 107 9.23 -1.91 14.01
CA GLY A 107 9.48 -2.83 15.11
C GLY A 107 8.32 -3.79 15.35
N ASN A 108 8.38 -4.49 16.48
CA ASN A 108 7.40 -5.52 16.80
C ASN A 108 6.05 -4.91 17.19
N VAL A 109 5.06 -5.06 16.30
CA VAL A 109 3.65 -4.67 16.51
C VAL A 109 2.75 -5.85 16.88
N VAL A 110 3.37 -7.02 17.15
CA VAL A 110 2.70 -8.26 17.54
C VAL A 110 2.94 -8.51 19.02
N ILE A 111 1.89 -8.38 19.82
CA ILE A 111 1.94 -8.67 21.26
C ILE A 111 0.96 -9.79 21.56
N LYS A 112 1.47 -10.92 22.09
CA LYS A 112 0.67 -12.12 22.41
C LYS A 112 -0.23 -12.55 21.24
N GLY A 113 0.29 -12.50 20.01
CA GLY A 113 -0.42 -12.89 18.78
C GLY A 113 -1.47 -11.89 18.28
N ASN A 114 -1.59 -10.72 18.90
CA ASN A 114 -2.53 -9.67 18.50
C ASN A 114 -1.79 -8.43 18.00
N PHE A 115 -2.46 -7.64 17.18
CA PHE A 115 -1.94 -6.34 16.77
C PHE A 115 -1.99 -5.39 17.96
N HIS A 116 -0.87 -4.73 18.25
CA HIS A 116 -0.78 -3.73 19.29
C HIS A 116 0.27 -2.70 18.89
N VAL A 117 -0.11 -1.42 18.88
CA VAL A 117 0.86 -0.35 18.70
C VAL A 117 0.49 0.87 19.54
N LYS A 118 1.52 1.57 20.04
CA LYS A 118 1.39 2.88 20.64
C LYS A 118 1.56 3.94 19.57
N PHE A 119 0.59 4.81 19.42
CA PHE A 119 0.61 5.95 18.52
C PHE A 119 0.79 7.23 19.35
N PRO A 120 2.00 7.84 19.33
CA PRO A 120 2.30 8.99 20.16
C PRO A 120 1.89 10.31 19.48
N GLY A 121 1.80 11.37 20.28
CA GLY A 121 1.84 12.74 19.78
C GLY A 121 0.51 13.30 19.28
N ILE A 122 -0.61 12.80 19.80
CA ILE A 122 -1.88 13.52 19.72
C ILE A 122 -1.92 14.48 20.90
N LYS A 123 -2.16 15.76 20.63
CA LYS A 123 -2.24 16.81 21.66
C LYS A 123 -3.44 17.72 21.47
N GLN A 124 -3.98 17.75 20.25
CA GLN A 124 -5.09 18.60 19.90
C GLN A 124 -6.39 17.88 20.25
N ARG A 125 -7.32 18.61 20.87
CA ARG A 125 -8.70 18.14 21.06
C ARG A 125 -9.37 17.93 19.72
N GLY A 126 -10.34 17.04 19.66
CA GLY A 126 -11.04 16.72 18.42
C GLY A 126 -11.39 15.25 18.26
N ILE A 127 -11.87 14.97 17.05
CA ILE A 127 -12.28 13.65 16.62
C ILE A 127 -11.20 13.08 15.73
N TYR A 128 -10.58 11.99 16.17
CA TYR A 128 -9.59 11.26 15.42
C TYR A 128 -10.18 9.98 14.83
N PHE A 129 -9.88 9.73 13.55
CA PHE A 129 -10.15 8.46 12.91
C PHE A 129 -8.83 7.79 12.54
N PHE A 130 -8.70 6.49 12.79
CA PHE A 130 -7.48 5.72 12.47
C PHE A 130 -7.77 4.56 11.53
N LYS A 131 -6.79 4.25 10.67
CA LYS A 131 -6.67 3.02 9.89
C LYS A 131 -5.22 2.53 9.95
N VAL A 132 -5.03 1.23 9.90
CA VAL A 132 -3.71 0.60 9.97
C VAL A 132 -3.47 -0.23 8.72
N CYS A 133 -2.29 -0.08 8.12
CA CYS A 133 -1.77 -0.99 7.10
C CYS A 133 -0.51 -1.67 7.65
N LEU A 134 -0.40 -2.99 7.53
CA LEU A 134 0.76 -3.73 8.01
C LEU A 134 1.96 -3.56 7.06
N ILE A 135 3.17 -3.61 7.60
CA ILE A 135 4.41 -3.61 6.82
C ILE A 135 5.14 -4.94 7.06
N ASP A 136 5.54 -5.62 6.00
CA ASP A 136 6.37 -6.83 6.09
C ASP A 136 7.87 -6.52 5.99
N ARG A 137 8.68 -7.56 6.19
CA ARG A 137 10.14 -7.53 6.04
C ARG A 137 10.64 -7.03 4.66
N ASN A 138 9.83 -7.19 3.62
CA ASN A 138 10.14 -6.74 2.26
C ASN A 138 9.69 -5.29 2.01
N ARG A 139 9.24 -4.58 3.06
CA ARG A 139 8.70 -3.21 2.99
C ARG A 139 7.40 -3.11 2.18
N ALA A 140 6.75 -4.23 1.88
CA ALA A 140 5.43 -4.22 1.26
C ALA A 140 4.42 -3.68 2.28
N VAL A 141 3.34 -3.07 1.78
CA VAL A 141 2.26 -2.50 2.60
C VAL A 141 1.00 -3.30 2.35
N GLY A 142 0.42 -3.84 3.41
CA GLY A 142 -0.79 -4.64 3.34
C GLY A 142 -2.07 -3.80 3.24
N PRO A 143 -3.22 -4.46 3.03
CA PRO A 143 -4.52 -3.84 3.00
C PRO A 143 -4.84 -3.08 4.30
N PRO A 144 -5.71 -2.06 4.22
CA PRO A 144 -6.13 -1.30 5.38
C PRO A 144 -7.02 -2.13 6.30
N SER A 145 -6.96 -1.80 7.58
CA SER A 145 -7.89 -2.26 8.60
C SER A 145 -9.29 -1.65 8.47
N ASN A 146 -10.23 -2.12 9.29
CA ASN A 146 -11.40 -1.32 9.63
C ASN A 146 -10.96 -0.02 10.33
N ARG A 147 -11.82 1.02 10.30
CA ARG A 147 -11.57 2.28 10.99
C ARG A 147 -11.95 2.20 12.47
N THR A 148 -11.32 3.03 13.29
CA THR A 148 -11.72 3.28 14.67
C THR A 148 -11.74 4.79 14.96
N LYS A 149 -12.65 5.23 15.83
CA LYS A 149 -12.89 6.64 16.20
C LYS A 149 -12.44 6.87 17.64
N LEU A 150 -11.70 7.94 17.88
CA LEU A 150 -11.37 8.46 19.20
C LEU A 150 -11.90 9.89 19.30
N VAL A 151 -12.56 10.21 20.40
CA VAL A 151 -12.93 11.59 20.74
C VAL A 151 -12.02 12.00 21.89
N LEU A 152 -11.34 13.14 21.74
CA LEU A 152 -10.49 13.72 22.77
C LEU A 152 -11.04 15.10 23.13
N GLU A 153 -11.57 15.23 24.34
CA GLU A 153 -12.24 16.43 24.86
C GLU A 153 -11.33 17.45 25.56
#